data_AF-A0A0Q7UYB2-F1
#
_entry.id   AF-A0A0Q7UYB2-F1
#
_cell.length_a   1.000
_cell.length_b   1.000
_cell.length_c   1.000
_cell.angle_alpha   90.00
_cell.angle_beta   90.00
_cell.angle_gamma   90.00
#
_symmetry.space_group_name_H-M   'P 1'
#
loop_
_entity.id
_entity.type
_entity.pdbx_description
1 polymer ?
#
loop_
_entity_poly.entity_id
_entity_poly.type
_entity_poly.pdbx_seq_one_letter_code
_entity_poly.pdbx_strand_id
1 'polypeptide(L)'
;MDKLFAKFANATARITGSPPAFLVCVLLVVVWAASGPIFKFSETWQLVINTGTTIITFLMVFLIQNTQNRDGAAVQTKLDELILTSEAENDFMGIEKLTEKELAAMHARCVEHAKVAQDRLEKVSAVRESRKNAKAAPKAKRAPAKRPAAKNAPARRVKTS
;
A
#
# COMPACT_ATOMS: atom_id res chain seq x y z
N MET A 1 -3.69 23.47 -27.31
CA MET A 1 -5.09 23.69 -26.89
C MET A 1 -5.33 23.22 -25.45
N ASP A 2 -4.48 22.32 -24.95
CA ASP A 2 -4.60 21.67 -23.63
C ASP A 2 -4.45 22.60 -22.43
N LYS A 3 -3.59 23.63 -22.52
CA LYS A 3 -3.38 24.58 -21.41
C LYS A 3 -4.61 25.45 -21.11
N LEU A 4 -5.39 25.81 -22.14
CA LEU A 4 -6.60 26.62 -21.97
C LEU A 4 -7.75 25.79 -21.42
N PHE A 5 -7.97 24.60 -21.99
CA PHE A 5 -8.94 23.63 -21.46
C PHE A 5 -8.62 23.23 -20.03
N ALA A 6 -7.36 22.94 -19.72
CA ALA A 6 -6.93 22.62 -18.37
C ALA A 6 -7.12 23.80 -17.41
N LYS A 7 -6.83 25.05 -17.81
CA LYS A 7 -7.09 26.23 -16.97
C LYS A 7 -8.59 26.41 -16.71
N PHE A 8 -9.42 26.28 -17.74
CA PHE A 8 -10.87 26.35 -17.60
C PHE A 8 -11.39 25.24 -16.69
N ALA A 9 -11.01 23.98 -16.93
CA ALA A 9 -11.43 22.84 -16.13
C ALA A 9 -11.03 22.98 -14.65
N ASN A 10 -9.80 23.42 -14.36
CA ASN A 10 -9.36 23.66 -12.98
C ASN A 10 -10.08 24.84 -12.33
N ALA A 11 -10.27 25.93 -13.06
CA ALA A 11 -11.01 27.09 -12.54
C ALA A 11 -12.45 26.69 -12.23
N THR A 12 -13.11 26.01 -13.16
CA THR A 12 -14.46 25.49 -12.97
C THR A 12 -14.50 24.53 -11.78
N ALA A 13 -13.68 23.47 -11.74
CA ALA A 13 -13.66 22.52 -10.62
C ALA A 13 -13.43 23.18 -9.25
N ARG A 14 -12.54 24.18 -9.19
CA ARG A 14 -12.26 24.93 -7.96
C ARG A 14 -13.43 25.83 -7.56
N ILE A 15 -14.13 26.42 -8.53
CA ILE A 15 -15.32 27.24 -8.28
C ILE A 15 -16.48 26.34 -7.84
N THR A 16 -16.84 25.30 -8.60
CA THR A 16 -17.97 24.41 -8.27
C THR A 16 -17.76 23.62 -6.97
N GLY A 17 -16.51 23.35 -6.58
CA GLY A 17 -16.20 22.68 -5.31
C GLY A 17 -16.18 23.60 -4.08
N SER A 18 -16.39 24.91 -4.24
CA SER A 18 -16.28 25.86 -3.14
C SER A 18 -17.60 26.04 -2.35
N PRO A 19 -17.55 26.26 -1.01
CA PRO A 19 -18.74 26.54 -0.21
C PRO A 19 -19.66 27.68 -0.73
N PRO A 20 -19.14 28.83 -1.22
CA PRO A 20 -20.00 29.87 -1.78
C PRO A 20 -20.70 29.45 -3.08
N ALA A 21 -20.10 28.60 -3.91
CA ALA A 21 -20.76 28.10 -5.12
C ALA A 21 -21.96 27.20 -4.78
N PHE A 22 -21.83 26.37 -3.74
CA PHE A 22 -22.97 25.59 -3.23
C PHE A 22 -24.12 26.51 -2.81
N LEU A 23 -23.83 27.59 -2.09
CA LEU A 23 -24.84 28.56 -1.66
C LEU A 23 -25.56 29.20 -2.86
N VAL A 24 -24.81 29.58 -3.90
CA VAL A 24 -25.36 30.13 -5.16
C VAL A 24 -26.25 29.10 -5.86
N CYS A 25 -25.83 27.83 -5.95
CA CYS A 25 -26.66 26.77 -6.52
C CYS A 25 -27.97 26.58 -5.75
N VAL A 26 -27.92 26.59 -4.42
CA VAL A 26 -29.14 26.49 -3.59
C VAL A 26 -30.06 27.68 -3.84
N LEU A 27 -29.54 28.91 -3.89
CA LEU A 27 -30.33 30.10 -4.20
C LEU A 27 -30.99 30.01 -5.58
N LEU A 28 -30.27 29.53 -6.60
CA LEU A 28 -30.83 29.33 -7.94
C LEU A 28 -32.00 28.34 -7.93
N VAL A 29 -31.88 27.23 -7.19
CA VAL A 29 -32.97 26.25 -7.03
C VAL A 29 -34.17 26.86 -6.33
N VAL A 30 -33.95 27.67 -5.28
CA VAL A 30 -35.01 28.37 -4.55
C VAL A 30 -35.74 29.37 -5.44
N VAL A 31 -35.00 30.18 -6.22
CA VAL A 31 -35.59 31.15 -7.17
C VAL A 31 -36.40 30.44 -8.25
N TRP A 32 -35.88 29.33 -8.79
CA TRP A 32 -36.62 28.51 -9.75
C TRP A 32 -37.90 27.94 -9.12
N ALA A 33 -37.84 27.39 -7.92
CA ALA A 33 -39.01 26.88 -7.20
C ALA A 33 -40.07 27.98 -6.96
N ALA A 34 -39.62 29.18 -6.55
CA ALA A 34 -40.48 30.34 -6.35
C ALA A 34 -41.13 30.86 -7.65
N SER A 35 -40.51 30.62 -8.80
CA SER A 35 -41.12 30.94 -10.10
C SER A 35 -42.24 29.94 -10.50
N GLY A 36 -42.28 28.74 -9.91
CA GLY A 36 -43.24 27.68 -10.24
C GLY A 36 -44.72 28.10 -10.20
N PRO A 37 -45.20 28.80 -9.15
CA PRO A 37 -46.58 29.30 -9.08
C PRO A 37 -46.95 30.26 -10.22
N ILE A 38 -46.01 31.10 -10.68
CA ILE A 38 -46.24 32.04 -11.80
C ILE A 38 -46.48 31.25 -13.10
N PHE A 39 -45.72 30.17 -13.30
CA PHE A 39 -45.83 29.29 -14.47
C PHE A 39 -46.81 28.13 -14.29
N LYS A 40 -47.61 28.14 -13.21
CA LYS A 40 -48.56 27.07 -12.86
C LYS A 40 -47.95 25.67 -12.86
N PHE A 41 -46.66 25.56 -12.51
CA PHE A 41 -45.90 24.30 -12.57
C PHE A 41 -45.98 23.58 -13.93
N SER A 42 -45.99 24.34 -15.02
CA SER A 42 -46.11 23.81 -16.38
C SER A 42 -45.02 22.80 -16.76
N GLU A 43 -45.33 21.97 -17.76
CA GLU A 43 -44.37 21.02 -18.37
C GLU A 43 -43.08 21.73 -18.84
N THR A 44 -43.18 22.92 -19.43
CA THR A 44 -42.01 23.70 -19.85
C THR A 44 -41.15 24.14 -18.66
N TRP A 45 -41.77 24.51 -17.54
CA TRP A 45 -41.06 24.93 -16.33
C TRP A 45 -40.24 23.78 -15.72
N GLN A 46 -40.79 22.55 -15.71
CA GLN A 46 -40.09 21.34 -15.29
C GLN A 46 -39.02 20.93 -16.31
N LEU A 47 -39.33 21.01 -17.60
CA LEU A 47 -38.42 20.65 -18.69
C LEU A 47 -37.13 21.47 -18.64
N VAL A 48 -37.22 22.77 -18.34
CA VAL A 48 -36.05 23.67 -18.30
C VAL A 48 -35.05 23.23 -17.24
N ILE A 49 -35.47 22.93 -16.01
CA ILE A 49 -34.52 22.51 -14.96
C ILE A 49 -33.96 21.12 -15.23
N ASN A 50 -34.79 20.21 -15.73
CA ASN A 50 -34.38 18.82 -15.95
C ASN A 50 -33.37 18.74 -17.10
N THR A 51 -33.67 19.42 -18.21
CA THR A 51 -32.78 19.53 -19.37
C THR A 51 -31.49 20.27 -19.01
N GLY A 52 -31.60 21.40 -18.31
CA GLY A 52 -30.43 22.20 -17.91
C GLY A 52 -29.49 21.43 -16.97
N THR A 53 -30.04 20.79 -15.95
CA THR A 53 -29.25 19.99 -15.00
C THR A 53 -28.61 18.80 -15.68
N THR A 54 -29.29 18.15 -16.63
CA THR A 54 -28.74 17.03 -17.40
C THR A 54 -27.52 17.46 -18.22
N ILE A 55 -27.62 18.58 -18.94
CA ILE A 55 -26.48 19.12 -19.72
C ILE A 55 -25.32 19.48 -18.77
N ILE A 56 -25.60 20.20 -17.69
CA ILE A 56 -24.57 20.58 -16.71
C ILE A 56 -23.91 19.34 -16.12
N THR A 57 -24.69 18.32 -15.76
CA THR A 57 -24.18 17.07 -15.19
C THR A 57 -23.30 16.33 -16.19
N PHE A 58 -23.72 16.21 -17.45
CA PHE A 58 -22.87 15.60 -18.48
C PHE A 58 -21.55 16.34 -18.64
N LEU A 59 -21.58 17.67 -18.73
CA LEU A 59 -20.36 18.47 -18.80
C LEU A 59 -19.51 18.31 -17.53
N MET A 60 -20.14 18.26 -16.36
CA MET A 60 -19.47 18.11 -15.07
C MET A 60 -18.77 16.75 -14.97
N VAL A 61 -19.37 15.66 -15.46
CA VAL A 61 -18.73 14.34 -15.52
C VAL A 61 -17.42 14.42 -16.31
N PHE A 62 -17.43 15.03 -17.50
CA PHE A 62 -16.20 15.22 -18.30
C PHE A 62 -15.16 16.10 -17.58
N LEU A 63 -15.59 17.18 -16.93
CA LEU A 63 -14.69 18.07 -16.18
C LEU A 63 -14.06 17.38 -14.97
N ILE A 64 -14.85 16.62 -14.22
CA ILE A 64 -14.39 15.82 -13.09
C ILE A 64 -13.41 14.75 -13.59
N GLN A 65 -13.76 14.00 -14.64
CA GLN A 65 -12.88 12.99 -15.22
C GLN A 65 -11.55 13.58 -15.69
N ASN A 66 -11.55 14.74 -16.35
CA ASN A 66 -10.32 15.40 -16.78
C ASN A 66 -9.44 15.84 -15.59
N THR A 67 -10.07 16.39 -14.55
CA THR A 67 -9.35 16.82 -13.34
C THR A 67 -8.79 15.62 -12.59
N GLN A 68 -9.60 14.58 -12.39
CA GLN A 68 -9.20 13.33 -11.74
C GLN A 68 -8.10 12.60 -12.50
N ASN A 69 -8.18 12.52 -13.84
CA ASN A 69 -7.14 11.89 -14.67
C ASN A 69 -5.80 12.61 -14.51
N ARG A 70 -5.82 13.95 -14.49
CA ARG A 70 -4.59 14.75 -14.34
C ARG A 70 -4.01 14.67 -12.93
N ASP A 71 -4.87 14.70 -11.91
CA ASP A 71 -4.45 14.58 -10.51
C ASP A 71 -3.91 13.16 -10.22
N GLY A 72 -4.51 12.13 -10.81
CA GLY A 72 -4.01 10.76 -10.75
C GLY A 72 -2.60 10.60 -11.30
N ALA A 73 -2.34 11.15 -12.49
CA ALA A 73 -0.99 11.15 -13.09
C ALA A 73 0.03 11.92 -12.24
N ALA A 74 -0.39 13.03 -11.61
CA ALA A 74 0.48 13.82 -10.73
C ALA A 74 0.83 13.07 -9.44
N VAL A 75 -0.12 12.31 -8.86
CA VAL A 75 0.13 11.46 -7.70
C VAL A 75 1.09 10.33 -8.06
N GLN A 76 0.89 9.66 -9.20
CA GLN A 76 1.79 8.61 -9.68
C GLN A 76 3.22 9.13 -9.85
N THR A 77 3.40 10.27 -10.52
CA THR A 77 4.73 10.87 -10.70
C THR A 77 5.43 11.19 -9.37
N LYS A 78 4.67 11.65 -8.36
CA LYS A 78 5.23 11.89 -7.01
C LYS A 78 5.62 10.60 -6.30
N LEU A 79 4.84 9.53 -6.47
CA LEU A 79 5.16 8.22 -5.91
C LEU A 79 6.39 7.61 -6.61
N ASP A 80 6.49 7.74 -7.92
CA ASP A 80 7.65 7.27 -8.68
C ASP A 80 8.94 7.96 -8.20
N GLU A 81 8.92 9.28 -8.00
CA GLU A 81 10.06 10.02 -7.46
C GLU A 81 10.45 9.56 -6.04
N LEU A 82 9.47 9.25 -5.19
CA LEU A 82 9.73 8.71 -3.84
C LEU A 82 10.31 7.29 -3.89
N ILE A 83 9.85 6.43 -4.81
CA ILE A 83 10.42 5.09 -5.01
C ILE A 83 11.88 5.23 -5.48
N LEU A 84 12.11 6.06 -6.49
CA LEU A 84 13.44 6.31 -7.08
C LEU A 84 14.48 6.80 -6.06
N THR A 85 14.06 7.63 -5.11
CA THR A 85 14.94 8.20 -4.08
C THR A 85 15.06 7.35 -2.82
N SER A 86 14.27 6.28 -2.71
CA SER A 86 14.29 5.34 -1.58
C SER A 86 15.16 4.11 -1.86
N GLU A 87 15.42 3.28 -0.84
CA GLU A 87 16.02 1.95 -1.02
C GLU A 87 15.02 0.89 -1.55
N ALA A 88 13.82 1.32 -1.99
CA ALA A 88 12.85 0.41 -2.60
C ALA A 88 13.32 -0.04 -3.99
N GLU A 89 12.89 -1.24 -4.39
CA GLU A 89 13.21 -1.80 -5.70
C GLU A 89 12.50 -0.98 -6.79
N ASN A 90 13.26 -0.36 -7.70
CA ASN A 90 12.74 0.50 -8.78
C ASN A 90 11.74 -0.20 -9.71
N ASP A 91 11.65 -1.53 -9.64
CA ASP A 91 10.68 -2.37 -10.37
C ASP A 91 9.22 -2.00 -10.07
N PHE A 92 8.93 -1.24 -8.99
CA PHE A 92 7.59 -0.75 -8.66
C PHE A 92 7.22 0.61 -9.29
N MET A 93 8.13 1.29 -9.99
CA MET A 93 7.78 2.51 -10.71
C MET A 93 6.91 2.22 -11.92
N GLY A 94 5.89 3.04 -12.15
CA GLY A 94 5.02 2.95 -13.33
C GLY A 94 4.12 1.70 -13.38
N ILE A 95 3.89 1.03 -12.24
CA ILE A 95 3.09 -0.21 -12.18
C ILE A 95 1.64 -0.02 -12.65
N GLU A 96 1.11 1.20 -12.66
CA GLU A 96 -0.23 1.53 -13.16
C GLU A 96 -0.41 1.27 -14.66
N LYS A 97 0.71 1.19 -15.41
CA LYS A 97 0.69 0.97 -16.86
C LYS A 97 0.74 -0.51 -17.23
N LEU A 98 0.99 -1.38 -16.26
CA LEU A 98 1.02 -2.82 -16.46
C LEU A 98 -0.36 -3.34 -16.79
N THR A 99 -0.42 -4.35 -17.66
CA THR A 99 -1.66 -5.10 -17.85
C THR A 99 -2.00 -5.88 -16.58
N GLU A 100 -3.27 -6.28 -16.43
CA GLU A 100 -3.73 -6.99 -15.24
C GLU A 100 -2.96 -8.30 -14.98
N LYS A 101 -2.54 -8.99 -16.05
CA LYS A 101 -1.70 -10.20 -15.94
C LYS A 101 -0.30 -9.89 -15.42
N GLU A 102 0.30 -8.80 -15.89
CA GLU A 102 1.64 -8.38 -15.47
C GLU A 102 1.63 -7.85 -14.03
N LEU A 103 0.59 -7.10 -13.65
CA LEU A 103 0.38 -6.63 -12.29
C LEU A 103 0.18 -7.80 -11.31
N ALA A 104 -0.59 -8.82 -11.70
CA ALA A 104 -0.76 -10.04 -10.91
C ALA A 104 0.55 -10.81 -10.74
N ALA A 105 1.38 -10.89 -11.80
CA ALA A 105 2.70 -11.53 -11.72
C ALA A 105 3.66 -10.77 -10.80
N MET A 106 3.65 -9.44 -10.86
CA MET A 106 4.41 -8.59 -9.92
C MET A 106 3.95 -8.77 -8.47
N HIS A 107 2.63 -8.81 -8.24
CA HIS A 107 2.07 -9.05 -6.92
C HIS A 107 2.48 -10.43 -6.37
N ALA A 108 2.43 -11.47 -7.20
CA ALA A 108 2.86 -12.81 -6.81
C ALA A 108 4.34 -12.85 -6.38
N ARG A 109 5.23 -12.20 -7.14
CA ARG A 109 6.66 -12.07 -6.77
C ARG A 109 6.85 -11.34 -5.45
N CYS A 110 6.12 -10.24 -5.22
CA CYS A 110 6.19 -9.48 -3.98
C CYS A 110 5.76 -10.31 -2.76
N VAL A 111 4.67 -11.08 -2.89
CA VAL A 111 4.20 -12.00 -1.83
C VAL A 111 5.22 -13.10 -1.56
N GLU A 112 5.85 -13.64 -2.60
CA GLU A 112 6.90 -14.65 -2.45
C GLU A 112 8.13 -14.08 -1.74
N HIS A 113 8.61 -12.90 -2.14
CA HIS A 113 9.72 -12.21 -1.49
C HIS A 113 9.42 -11.90 -0.02
N ALA A 114 8.20 -11.46 0.29
CA ALA A 114 7.76 -11.20 1.66
C ALA A 114 7.77 -12.47 2.52
N LYS A 115 7.29 -13.60 1.99
CA LYS A 115 7.35 -14.91 2.66
C LYS A 115 8.78 -15.34 2.94
N VAL A 116 9.67 -15.24 1.94
CA VAL A 116 11.09 -15.61 2.11
C VAL A 116 11.77 -14.74 3.18
N ALA A 117 11.47 -13.44 3.22
CA ALA A 117 11.99 -12.54 4.24
C ALA A 117 11.48 -12.90 5.65
N GLN A 118 10.20 -13.24 5.79
CA GLN A 118 9.61 -13.69 7.06
C GLN A 118 10.22 -15.01 7.54
N ASP A 119 10.31 -16.02 6.67
CA ASP A 119 10.95 -17.30 6.98
C ASP A 119 12.40 -17.12 7.43
N ARG A 120 13.12 -16.18 6.80
CA ARG A 120 14.50 -15.86 7.18
C ARG A 120 14.57 -15.23 8.57
N LEU A 121 13.65 -14.31 8.89
CA LEU A 121 13.54 -13.70 10.21
C LEU A 121 13.20 -14.74 11.30
N GLU A 122 12.28 -15.66 11.02
CA GLU A 122 11.91 -16.74 11.94
C GLU A 122 13.06 -17.72 12.18
N LYS A 123 13.80 -18.09 11.13
CA LYS A 123 15.00 -18.94 11.28
C LYS A 123 16.07 -18.23 12.12
N VAL A 124 16.29 -16.93 11.90
CA VAL A 124 17.26 -16.14 12.67
C VAL A 124 16.82 -16.01 14.13
N SER A 125 15.53 -15.80 14.40
CA SER A 125 15.01 -15.72 15.78
C SER A 125 15.10 -17.08 16.49
N ALA A 126 14.78 -18.18 15.81
CA ALA A 126 14.93 -19.54 16.35
C ALA A 126 16.40 -19.90 16.65
N VAL A 127 17.34 -19.50 15.78
CA VAL A 127 18.79 -19.65 16.03
C VAL A 127 19.24 -18.79 17.22
N ARG A 128 18.68 -17.58 17.37
CA ARG A 128 18.99 -16.70 18.50
C ARG A 128 18.48 -17.25 19.82
N GLU A 129 17.27 -17.80 19.84
CA GLU A 129 16.66 -18.41 21.02
C GLU A 129 17.36 -19.72 21.41
N SER A 130 17.69 -20.59 20.45
CA SER A 130 18.49 -21.79 20.73
C SER A 130 19.89 -21.45 21.27
N ARG A 131 20.55 -20.40 20.76
CA ARG A 131 21.83 -19.91 21.33
C ARG A 131 21.68 -19.35 22.75
N LYS A 132 20.58 -18.65 23.06
CA LYS A 132 20.29 -18.21 24.44
C LYS A 132 20.07 -19.40 25.37
N ASN A 133 19.26 -20.36 24.96
CA ASN A 133 18.95 -21.56 25.75
C ASN A 133 20.19 -22.43 25.99
N ALA A 134 21.07 -22.57 25.00
CA ALA A 134 22.34 -23.27 25.15
C ALA A 134 23.31 -22.57 26.12
N LYS A 135 23.27 -21.22 26.20
CA LYS A 135 24.05 -20.45 27.18
C LYS A 135 23.44 -20.47 28.58
N ALA A 136 22.11 -20.65 28.70
CA ALA A 136 21.40 -20.74 29.96
C ALA A 136 21.35 -22.17 30.55
N ALA A 137 21.68 -23.20 29.76
CA ALA A 137 21.74 -24.58 30.22
C ALA A 137 22.82 -24.75 31.30
N PRO A 138 22.50 -25.34 32.47
CA PRO A 138 23.49 -25.53 33.53
C PRO A 138 24.57 -26.51 33.06
N LYS A 139 25.85 -26.20 33.31
CA LYS A 139 26.98 -27.12 33.08
C LYS A 139 26.67 -28.46 33.73
N ALA A 140 26.24 -29.44 32.94
CA ALA A 140 26.00 -30.80 33.40
C ALA A 140 27.32 -31.33 34.00
N LYS A 141 27.27 -31.66 35.29
CA LYS A 141 28.41 -32.21 36.04
C LYS A 141 28.93 -33.46 35.31
N ARG A 142 30.15 -33.36 34.77
CA ARG A 142 30.94 -34.49 34.28
C ARG A 142 31.00 -35.54 35.40
N ALA A 143 30.38 -36.70 35.20
CA ALA A 143 30.50 -37.82 36.13
C ALA A 143 31.94 -38.38 36.12
N PRO A 144 32.54 -38.72 37.27
CA PRO A 144 33.92 -39.19 37.30
C PRO A 144 34.02 -40.62 36.76
N ALA A 145 34.97 -40.84 35.85
CA ALA A 145 35.29 -42.14 35.29
C ALA A 145 35.85 -43.07 36.39
N LYS A 146 35.22 -44.24 36.60
CA LYS A 146 35.74 -45.30 37.48
C LYS A 146 37.02 -45.88 36.87
N ARG A 147 38.12 -45.78 37.62
CA ARG A 147 39.44 -46.33 37.31
C ARG A 147 39.46 -47.83 37.67
N PRO A 148 39.91 -48.75 36.79
CA PRO A 148 39.98 -50.17 37.14
C PRO A 148 41.17 -50.44 38.07
N ALA A 149 40.95 -51.31 39.06
CA ALA A 149 41.88 -51.67 40.12
C ALA A 149 43.06 -52.53 39.62
N ALA A 150 44.24 -52.27 40.18
CA ALA A 150 45.50 -52.95 39.88
C ALA A 150 45.51 -54.41 40.35
N LYS A 151 45.98 -55.33 39.50
CA LYS A 151 46.26 -56.73 39.88
C LYS A 151 47.70 -56.86 40.38
N ASN A 152 47.85 -57.50 41.53
CA ASN A 152 49.09 -57.79 42.25
C ASN A 152 50.08 -58.62 41.42
N ALA A 153 51.36 -58.28 41.54
CA ALA A 153 52.50 -59.07 41.09
C ALA A 153 52.89 -60.16 42.11
N PRO A 154 53.47 -61.31 41.69
CA PRO A 154 54.25 -62.13 42.58
C PRO A 154 55.77 -61.92 42.39
N ALA A 155 56.49 -62.12 43.49
CA ALA A 155 57.90 -61.81 43.68
C ALA A 155 58.87 -62.85 43.08
N ARG A 156 59.91 -62.33 42.42
CA ARG A 156 61.34 -62.71 42.41
C ARG A 156 61.74 -64.15 42.80
N ARG A 157 62.48 -64.84 41.90
CA ARG A 157 63.72 -65.54 42.30
C ARG A 157 64.75 -65.65 41.18
N VAL A 158 66.00 -65.52 41.60
CA VAL A 158 67.28 -65.39 40.90
C VAL A 158 67.93 -66.76 40.67
N LYS A 159 68.71 -66.92 39.58
CA LYS A 159 70.00 -67.66 39.45
C LYS A 159 70.46 -67.56 37.97
N THR A 160 71.57 -66.92 37.56
CA THR A 160 73.02 -67.32 37.64
C THR A 160 73.18 -68.83 37.42
N SER A 161 73.85 -69.35 36.40
CA SER A 161 75.09 -68.93 35.73
C SER A 161 75.17 -69.54 34.33
#